data_AF-N8YFW0-F1
#
_entry.id   AF-N8YFW0-F1
#
_cell.length_a   1.000
_cell.length_b   1.000
_cell.length_c   1.000
_cell.angle_alpha   90.00
_cell.angle_beta   90.00
_cell.angle_gamma   90.00
#
_symmetry.space_group_name_H-M   'P 1'
#
loop_
_entity.id
_entity.type
_entity.pdbx_description
1 polymer ?
#
loop_
_entity_poly.entity_id
_entity_poly.type
_entity_poly.pdbx_seq_one_letter_code
_entity_poly.pdbx_strand_id
1 'polypeptide(L)'
;MSAVNFNMRLEAELKEQVTPILEDYGLTMPQAFKLFLNQIVKTKAIPLSFDYAREPALTPKAAAKLLQSLKEIENGEYTEYETVEEAIKAMSEEAHG
;
A
#
# COMPACT_ATOMS: atom_id res chain seq x y z
N MET A 1 -17.49 -25.17 6.93
CA MET A 1 -17.40 -23.70 6.87
C MET A 1 -18.80 -23.13 6.95
N SER A 2 -19.08 -22.22 7.87
CA SER A 2 -20.36 -21.49 7.91
C SER A 2 -20.34 -20.40 6.84
N ALA A 3 -21.29 -20.43 5.92
CA ALA A 3 -21.53 -19.30 5.02
C ALA A 3 -22.38 -18.25 5.75
N VAL A 4 -22.00 -16.97 5.61
CA VAL A 4 -22.77 -15.83 6.13
C VAL A 4 -23.23 -15.01 4.94
N ASN A 5 -24.47 -14.53 4.99
CA ASN A 5 -25.00 -13.62 3.99
C ASN A 5 -24.45 -12.21 4.21
N PHE A 6 -23.89 -11.61 3.16
CA PHE A 6 -23.40 -10.24 3.16
C PHE A 6 -24.22 -9.43 2.16
N ASN A 7 -24.88 -8.37 2.63
CA ASN A 7 -25.67 -7.48 1.80
C ASN A 7 -24.93 -6.15 1.61
N MET A 8 -24.83 -5.68 0.38
CA MET A 8 -24.16 -4.44 0.02
C MET A 8 -25.08 -3.61 -0.88
N ARG A 9 -25.19 -2.31 -0.59
CA ARG A 9 -25.88 -1.36 -1.45
C ARG A 9 -24.92 -0.89 -2.55
N LEU A 10 -25.42 -0.82 -3.77
CA LEU A 10 -24.69 -0.37 -4.95
C LEU A 10 -25.59 0.56 -5.75
N GLU A 11 -25.02 1.63 -6.32
CA GLU A 11 -25.74 2.49 -7.26
C GLU A 11 -26.19 1.68 -8.47
N ALA A 12 -27.42 1.92 -8.94
CA ALA A 12 -28.00 1.14 -10.04
C ALA A 12 -27.16 1.28 -11.33
N GLU A 13 -26.72 2.49 -11.64
CA GLU A 13 -25.90 2.77 -12.81
C GLU A 13 -24.55 2.02 -12.74
N LEU A 14 -23.89 2.02 -11.58
CA LEU A 14 -22.63 1.29 -11.40
C LEU A 14 -22.82 -0.23 -11.57
N LYS A 15 -23.94 -0.77 -11.09
CA LYS A 15 -24.29 -2.17 -11.31
C LYS A 15 -24.43 -2.48 -12.79
N GLU A 16 -25.16 -1.64 -13.53
CA GLU A 16 -25.38 -1.82 -14.97
C GLU A 16 -24.08 -1.73 -15.76
N GLN A 17 -23.18 -0.81 -15.40
CA GLN A 17 -21.88 -0.66 -16.06
C GLN A 17 -20.93 -1.83 -15.82
N VAL A 18 -20.87 -2.37 -14.59
CA VAL A 18 -19.90 -3.41 -14.24
C VAL A 18 -20.36 -4.81 -14.60
N THR A 19 -21.67 -5.06 -14.69
CA THR A 19 -22.22 -6.39 -15.01
C THR A 19 -21.67 -6.99 -16.31
N PRO A 20 -21.72 -6.31 -17.48
CA PRO A 20 -21.18 -6.87 -18.72
C PRO A 20 -19.67 -7.15 -18.64
N ILE A 21 -18.92 -6.28 -17.94
CA ILE A 21 -17.47 -6.48 -17.74
C ILE A 21 -17.22 -7.79 -17.00
N LEU A 22 -17.96 -8.06 -15.93
CA LEU A 22 -17.80 -9.31 -15.18
C LEU A 22 -18.25 -10.53 -15.99
N GLU A 23 -19.32 -10.39 -16.78
CA GLU A 23 -19.81 -11.45 -17.67
C GLU A 23 -18.80 -11.83 -18.75
N ASP A 24 -18.04 -10.87 -19.28
CA ASP A 24 -16.93 -11.14 -20.22
C ASP A 24 -15.84 -12.03 -19.60
N TYR A 25 -15.65 -11.95 -18.28
CA TYR A 25 -14.76 -12.85 -17.52
C TYR A 25 -15.46 -14.13 -17.05
N GLY A 26 -16.75 -14.34 -17.39
CA GLY A 26 -17.56 -15.46 -16.90
C GLY A 26 -17.83 -15.41 -15.41
N LEU A 27 -17.82 -14.21 -14.80
CA LEU A 27 -17.98 -13.99 -13.38
C LEU A 27 -19.31 -13.30 -13.07
N THR A 28 -19.94 -13.75 -11.99
CA THR A 28 -21.04 -13.01 -11.36
C THR A 28 -20.50 -11.99 -10.35
N MET A 29 -21.29 -10.97 -10.05
CA MET A 29 -20.94 -9.95 -9.04
C MET A 29 -20.47 -10.55 -7.70
N PRO A 30 -21.17 -11.53 -7.09
CA PRO A 30 -20.72 -12.12 -5.82
C PRO A 30 -19.40 -12.88 -5.95
N GLN A 31 -19.14 -13.52 -7.09
CA GLN A 31 -17.87 -14.22 -7.34
C GLN A 31 -16.72 -13.22 -7.45
N ALA A 32 -16.89 -12.15 -8.23
CA ALA A 32 -15.89 -11.09 -8.36
C ALA A 32 -15.58 -10.44 -7.00
N PHE A 33 -16.61 -10.12 -6.21
CA PHE A 33 -16.43 -9.56 -4.88
C PHE A 33 -15.73 -10.55 -3.91
N LYS A 34 -16.06 -11.84 -3.98
CA LYS A 34 -15.35 -12.87 -3.20
C LYS A 34 -13.87 -12.97 -3.59
N LEU A 35 -13.53 -12.84 -4.88
CA LEU A 35 -12.13 -12.80 -5.34
C LEU A 35 -11.40 -11.58 -4.79
N PHE A 36 -12.03 -10.40 -4.83
CA PHE A 36 -11.49 -9.17 -4.25
C PHE A 36 -11.16 -9.34 -2.76
N LEU A 37 -12.11 -9.87 -1.96
CA LEU A 37 -11.86 -10.13 -0.53
C LEU A 37 -10.74 -11.15 -0.30
N ASN A 38 -10.69 -12.22 -1.09
CA ASN A 38 -9.61 -13.21 -1.00
C ASN A 38 -8.24 -12.59 -1.32
N GLN A 39 -8.17 -11.68 -2.29
CA GLN A 39 -6.95 -10.97 -2.61
C GLN A 39 -6.48 -10.10 -1.44
N ILE A 40 -7.39 -9.40 -0.76
CA ILE A 40 -7.07 -8.64 0.46
C ILE A 40 -6.51 -9.56 1.54
N VAL A 41 -7.17 -10.69 1.80
CA VAL A 41 -6.73 -11.64 2.84
C VAL A 41 -5.34 -12.20 2.54
N LYS A 42 -5.06 -12.54 1.28
CA LYS A 42 -3.79 -13.11 0.82
C LYS A 42 -2.65 -12.11 0.82
N THR A 43 -2.90 -10.89 0.33
CA THR A 43 -1.85 -9.87 0.15
C THR A 43 -1.69 -8.96 1.36
N LYS A 44 -2.65 -8.97 2.29
CA LYS A 44 -2.75 -8.00 3.40
C LYS A 44 -2.80 -6.53 2.92
N ALA A 45 -3.20 -6.31 1.67
CA ALA A 45 -3.30 -5.00 1.05
C ALA A 45 -4.62 -4.86 0.28
N ILE A 46 -5.11 -3.64 0.12
CA ILE A 46 -6.29 -3.35 -0.69
C ILE A 46 -5.84 -3.23 -2.15
N PRO A 47 -6.33 -4.07 -3.08
CA PRO A 47 -5.86 -4.09 -4.48
C PRO A 47 -6.55 -3.00 -5.31
N LEU A 48 -6.46 -1.76 -4.86
CA LEU A 48 -6.94 -0.58 -5.56
C LEU A 48 -5.78 0.39 -5.76
N SER A 49 -5.71 1.01 -6.93
CA SER A 49 -4.73 2.06 -7.22
C SER A 49 -5.29 3.40 -6.76
N PHE A 50 -4.68 4.02 -5.75
CA PHE A 50 -5.09 5.34 -5.23
C PHE A 50 -4.42 6.50 -6.00
N ASP A 51 -4.23 6.31 -7.30
CA ASP A 51 -3.37 7.16 -8.12
C ASP A 51 -3.99 8.53 -8.42
N TYR A 52 -5.32 8.63 -8.26
CA TYR A 52 -6.09 9.84 -8.39
C TYR A 52 -5.80 10.88 -7.29
N ALA A 53 -5.18 10.47 -6.18
CA ALA A 53 -4.82 11.34 -5.05
C ALA A 53 -3.33 11.69 -5.00
N ARG A 54 -2.53 11.27 -5.99
CA ARG A 54 -1.10 11.56 -6.01
C ARG A 54 -0.85 13.02 -6.40
N GLU A 55 -0.81 13.91 -5.40
CA GLU A 55 0.25 14.93 -5.41
C GLU A 55 1.61 14.21 -5.50
N PRO A 56 2.59 14.78 -6.22
CA PRO A 56 3.81 14.08 -6.58
C PRO A 56 4.57 13.61 -5.33
N ALA A 57 4.52 12.29 -5.10
CA ALA A 57 5.43 11.34 -4.43
C ALA A 57 6.33 11.73 -3.23
N LEU A 58 6.40 12.98 -2.78
CA LEU A 58 7.12 13.40 -1.60
C LEU A 58 6.38 14.56 -0.95
N THR A 59 6.00 14.41 0.32
CA THR A 59 5.65 15.58 1.13
C THR A 59 6.86 16.54 1.14
N PRO A 60 6.66 17.86 1.25
CA PRO A 60 7.78 18.81 1.36
C PRO A 60 8.79 18.42 2.44
N LYS A 61 8.30 17.81 3.53
CA LYS A 61 9.13 17.25 4.61
C LYS A 61 9.97 16.05 4.17
N ALA A 62 9.40 15.12 3.40
CA ALA A 62 10.12 13.98 2.86
C ALA A 62 11.19 14.44 1.85
N ALA A 63 10.86 15.38 0.98
CA ALA A 63 11.81 15.95 0.03
C ALA A 63 12.97 16.66 0.73
N ALA A 64 12.66 17.49 1.75
CA ALA A 64 13.69 18.15 2.55
C ALA A 64 14.59 17.15 3.28
N LYS A 65 14.03 16.07 3.84
CA LYS A 65 14.81 15.04 4.53
C LYS A 65 15.73 14.28 3.57
N LEU A 66 15.28 13.97 2.35
CA LEU A 66 16.15 13.35 1.35
C LEU A 66 17.28 14.28 0.91
N LEU A 67 17.00 15.56 0.66
CA LEU A 67 18.03 16.54 0.32
C LEU A 67 19.06 16.70 1.44
N GLN A 68 18.61 16.66 2.69
CA GLN A 68 19.49 16.68 3.86
C GLN A 68 20.38 15.44 3.89
N SER A 69 19.83 14.24 3.74
CA SER A 69 20.63 13.00 3.74
C SER A 69 21.65 12.94 2.60
N LEU A 70 21.32 13.47 1.41
CA LEU A 70 22.29 13.60 0.31
C LEU A 70 23.46 14.52 0.68
N LYS A 71 23.18 15.63 1.37
CA LYS A 71 24.19 16.58 1.82
C LYS A 71 25.07 16.01 2.95
N GLU A 72 24.48 15.25 3.87
CA GLU A 72 25.20 14.53 4.93
C GLU A 72 26.18 13.52 4.30
N ILE A 73 25.74 12.78 3.27
CA ILE A 73 26.61 11.86 2.52
C ILE A 73 27.74 12.60 1.80
N GLU A 74 27.46 13.71 1.10
CA GLU A 74 28.49 14.52 0.41
C GLU A 74 29.52 15.11 1.38
N ASN A 75 29.09 15.48 2.58
CA ASN A 75 29.96 16.02 3.62
C ASN A 75 30.75 14.94 4.38
N GLY A 76 30.52 13.65 4.09
CA GLY A 76 31.13 12.54 4.82
C GLY A 76 30.55 12.33 6.22
N GLU A 77 29.39 12.93 6.52
CA GLU A 77 28.63 12.75 7.76
C GLU A 77 27.76 11.50 7.66
N TYR A 78 28.41 10.34 7.48
CA TYR A 78 27.76 9.05 7.48
C TYR A 78 28.48 8.11 8.45
N THR A 79 27.72 7.21 9.07
CA THR A 79 28.26 6.12 9.88
C THR A 79 28.26 4.83 9.05
N GLU A 80 29.45 4.28 8.83
CA GLU A 80 29.62 2.93 8.32
C GLU A 80 29.60 1.95 9.51
N TYR A 81 28.91 0.83 9.33
CA TYR A 81 28.89 -0.26 10.30
C TYR A 81 29.40 -1.51 9.60
N GLU A 82 30.30 -2.26 10.25
CA GLU A 82 30.88 -3.46 9.65
C GLU A 82 29.87 -4.61 9.59
N THR A 83 28.84 -4.57 10.45
CA THR A 83 27.79 -5.60 10.52
C THR A 83 26.39 -5.00 10.61
N VAL A 84 25.41 -5.74 10.09
CA VAL A 84 24.00 -5.36 10.16
C VAL A 84 23.51 -5.28 11.62
N GLU A 85 24.03 -6.12 12.51
CA GLU A 85 23.68 -6.10 13.94
C GLU A 85 24.15 -4.84 14.66
N GLU A 86 25.33 -4.33 14.32
CA GLU A 86 25.85 -3.07 14.84
C GLU A 86 25.02 -1.88 14.37
N ALA A 87 24.63 -1.88 13.08
CA ALA A 87 23.74 -0.86 12.54
C ALA A 87 22.36 -0.85 13.23
N ILE A 88 21.75 -2.03 13.44
CA ILE A 88 20.46 -2.15 14.13
C ILE A 88 20.56 -1.66 15.57
N LYS A 89 21.67 -1.98 16.26
CA LYS A 89 21.90 -1.54 17.64
C LYS A 89 22.02 -0.02 17.74
N ALA A 90 22.82 0.60 16.87
CA ALA A 90 22.98 2.06 16.83
C ALA A 90 21.65 2.77 16.55
N MET A 91 20.88 2.30 15.56
CA MET A 91 19.57 2.86 15.24
C MET A 91 18.56 2.73 16.40
N SER A 92 18.62 1.64 17.16
CA SER A 92 17.76 1.42 18.32
C SER A 92 18.12 2.33 19.50
N GLU A 93 19.41 2.63 19.69
CA GLU A 93 19.88 3.53 20.74
C GLU A 93 19.50 4.99 20.42
N GLU A 94 19.54 5.37 19.14
CA GLU A 94 19.23 6.72 18.65
C GLU A 94 17.72 7.02 18.59
N ALA A 95 16.87 5.99 18.46
CA ALA A 95 15.42 6.12 18.50
C ALA A 95 14.83 6.23 19.92
N HIS A 96 15.64 5.98 20.95
CA HIS A 96 15.23 5.98 22.36
C HIS A 96 15.86 7.11 23.20
N GLY A 97 16.61 8.02 22.58
CA GLY A 97 17.05 9.31 23.17
C GLY A 97 16.12 10.45 22.80
#